data_AF-A0A517V7X7-F1
#
_entry.id   AF-A0A517V7X7-F1
#
_cell.length_a   1.000
_cell.length_b   1.000
_cell.length_c   1.000
_cell.angle_alpha   90.00
_cell.angle_beta   90.00
_cell.angle_gamma   90.00
#
_symmetry.space_group_name_H-M   'P 1'
#
loop_
_entity.id
_entity.type
_entity.pdbx_description
1 polymer ?
#
loop_
_entity_poly.entity_id
_entity_poly.type
_entity_poly.pdbx_seq_one_letter_code
_entity_poly.pdbx_strand_id
1 'polypeptide(L)'
;MGKIVLLTFFMLVAASPAGGEPDRKQDVDPMLRRWLLFLGPNLSVAELIPDADLKTSRSVGTLMIAYPERIINEPDSPPVELNDVVPVAKVIQRTKPDKAFTSLINLRLDPDFHFSDRGASLVSKKQIGYRWHVNWELSPNYGGSSGPPLEYRAVVTARGKVIAPDLYQFDTYLIRKHRLWLCSILKLKLPDNKKEQNTLTQQQIEERGRAAFEKLQQKIKVTPGTKPAQFEFADCRAIEFPLSVDADGKIQSMKAWGVNFKEILERDEKKTEDIFTVWVSESGTVSELKIVPIHEW
;
A
#
# COMPACT_ATOMS: atom_id res chain seq x y z
N MET A 1 -7.80 22.45 -33.04
CA MET A 1 -6.55 22.62 -32.26
C MET A 1 -6.90 23.25 -30.92
N GLY A 2 -7.12 22.43 -29.89
CA GLY A 2 -7.52 22.89 -28.56
C GLY A 2 -6.29 23.28 -27.74
N LYS A 3 -6.27 24.51 -27.22
CA LYS A 3 -5.21 25.02 -26.34
C LYS A 3 -5.34 24.36 -24.96
N ILE A 4 -4.35 23.56 -24.58
CA ILE A 4 -4.17 23.09 -23.20
C ILE A 4 -3.56 24.26 -22.44
N VAL A 5 -4.29 24.79 -21.46
CA VAL A 5 -3.75 25.77 -20.51
C VAL A 5 -3.23 24.99 -19.32
N LEU A 6 -1.90 24.86 -19.24
CA LEU A 6 -1.20 24.31 -18.08
C LEU A 6 -0.85 25.49 -17.16
N LEU A 7 -1.50 25.58 -16.01
CA LEU A 7 -1.18 26.58 -14.99
C LEU A 7 -0.38 25.88 -13.89
N THR A 8 0.93 26.10 -13.89
CA THR A 8 1.87 25.59 -12.89
C THR A 8 2.23 26.73 -11.94
N PHE A 9 1.94 26.58 -10.65
CA PHE A 9 2.34 27.53 -9.61
C PHE A 9 3.35 26.84 -8.68
N PHE A 10 4.55 27.40 -8.55
CA PHE A 10 5.53 26.99 -7.55
C PHE A 10 5.47 27.98 -6.38
N MET A 11 5.15 27.51 -5.18
CA MET A 11 5.42 28.25 -3.95
C MET A 11 6.54 27.53 -3.19
N LEU A 12 7.71 28.17 -3.09
CA LEU A 12 8.73 27.79 -2.12
C LEU A 12 8.26 28.30 -0.75
N VAL A 13 7.90 27.39 0.15
CA VAL A 13 7.74 27.70 1.57
C VAL A 13 8.92 27.11 2.32
N ALA A 14 9.74 27.97 2.93
CA ALA A 14 10.77 27.57 3.86
C ALA A 14 10.12 26.96 5.11
N ALA A 15 10.37 25.67 5.37
CA ALA A 15 9.90 25.00 6.57
C ALA A 15 10.83 25.33 7.75
N SER A 16 10.28 25.84 8.85
CA SER A 16 10.97 25.91 10.14
C SER A 16 10.98 24.53 10.81
N PRO A 17 12.08 24.09 11.45
CA PRO A 17 12.14 22.80 12.12
C PRO A 17 11.51 22.92 13.51
N ALA A 18 10.28 22.43 13.67
CA ALA A 18 9.75 22.13 14.99
C ALA A 18 10.29 20.74 15.40
N GLY A 19 11.50 20.72 15.94
CA GLY A 19 12.14 19.52 16.47
C GLY A 19 11.53 19.13 17.81
N GLY A 20 10.61 18.16 17.79
CA GLY A 20 10.44 17.24 18.91
C GLY A 20 11.47 16.13 18.78
N GLU A 21 12.03 15.66 19.90
CA GLU A 21 12.88 14.47 19.92
C GLU A 21 12.17 13.30 19.24
N PRO A 22 12.83 12.55 18.34
CA PRO A 22 12.22 11.38 17.74
C PRO A 22 12.15 10.29 18.81
N ASP A 23 10.93 9.81 19.05
CA ASP A 23 10.67 8.56 19.75
C ASP A 23 11.59 7.46 19.17
N ARG A 24 12.18 6.65 20.07
CA ARG A 24 13.08 5.51 19.80
C ARG A 24 12.88 4.88 18.41
N LYS A 25 13.97 4.81 17.63
CA LYS A 25 14.04 4.05 16.36
C LYS A 25 13.41 2.67 16.54
N GLN A 26 12.31 2.42 15.84
CA GLN A 26 11.76 1.08 15.68
C GLN A 26 12.46 0.46 14.48
N ASP A 27 13.26 -0.60 14.69
CA ASP A 27 13.82 -1.36 13.57
C ASP A 27 12.66 -1.86 12.69
N VAL A 28 12.74 -1.62 11.38
CA VAL A 28 11.71 -2.06 10.44
C VAL A 28 11.58 -3.58 10.52
N ASP A 29 10.35 -4.07 10.72
CA ASP A 29 10.09 -5.50 10.80
C ASP A 29 10.60 -6.20 9.52
N PRO A 30 11.43 -7.26 9.63
CA PRO A 30 11.96 -7.98 8.47
C PRO A 30 10.90 -8.45 7.47
N MET A 31 9.63 -8.65 7.87
CA MET A 31 8.52 -8.97 6.96
C MET A 31 8.15 -7.81 6.04
N LEU A 32 8.25 -6.58 6.54
CA LEU A 32 7.87 -5.38 5.81
C LEU A 32 9.03 -4.82 4.97
N ARG A 33 10.28 -5.15 5.35
CA ARG A 33 11.52 -4.64 4.74
C ARG A 33 11.88 -5.27 3.39
N ARG A 34 11.28 -6.40 3.01
CA ARG A 34 11.74 -7.25 1.88
C ARG A 34 11.77 -6.54 0.52
N TRP A 35 10.94 -5.51 0.34
CA TRP A 35 10.80 -4.81 -0.95
C TRP A 35 11.77 -3.64 -1.17
N LEU A 36 12.49 -3.18 -0.14
CA LEU A 36 13.52 -2.15 -0.35
C LEU A 36 14.75 -2.70 -1.10
N LEU A 37 14.88 -4.04 -1.21
CA LEU A 37 16.05 -4.71 -1.79
C LEU A 37 15.72 -5.65 -2.97
N PHE A 38 14.44 -5.85 -3.30
CA PHE A 38 14.03 -6.73 -4.39
C PHE A 38 13.13 -6.01 -5.39
N LEU A 39 13.54 -6.06 -6.66
CA LEU A 39 12.67 -5.90 -7.81
C LEU A 39 11.67 -7.07 -7.77
N GLY A 40 10.56 -6.91 -7.05
CA GLY A 40 9.39 -7.76 -7.25
C GLY A 40 8.93 -7.67 -8.70
N PRO A 41 7.88 -8.40 -9.11
CA PRO A 41 7.39 -8.25 -10.46
C PRO A 41 7.03 -6.77 -10.63
N ASN A 42 7.36 -6.18 -11.78
CA ASN A 42 6.98 -4.80 -12.09
C ASN A 42 5.47 -4.72 -12.35
N LEU A 43 4.67 -5.21 -11.39
CA LEU A 43 3.23 -5.23 -11.41
C LEU A 43 2.77 -3.88 -10.91
N SER A 44 2.12 -3.17 -11.81
CA SER A 44 1.31 -2.01 -11.46
C SER A 44 0.26 -2.42 -10.43
N VAL A 45 -0.14 -1.47 -9.57
CA VAL A 45 -1.23 -1.68 -8.62
C VAL A 45 -2.50 -2.14 -9.34
N ALA A 46 -2.75 -1.69 -10.57
CA ALA A 46 -3.94 -2.06 -11.34
C ALA A 46 -3.93 -3.52 -11.83
N GLU A 47 -2.76 -4.13 -12.08
CA GLU A 47 -2.68 -5.57 -12.40
C GLU A 47 -3.10 -6.44 -11.22
N LEU A 48 -2.92 -5.93 -9.99
CA LEU A 48 -3.26 -6.65 -8.77
C LEU A 48 -4.61 -6.23 -8.20
N ILE A 49 -5.05 -4.99 -8.43
CA ILE A 49 -6.32 -4.41 -8.01
C ILE A 49 -7.01 -3.86 -9.27
N PRO A 50 -7.85 -4.65 -9.97
CA PRO A 50 -8.38 -4.27 -11.29
C PRO A 50 -9.17 -2.96 -11.36
N ASP A 51 -9.77 -2.52 -10.25
CA ASP A 51 -10.53 -1.25 -10.15
C ASP A 51 -9.63 -0.06 -9.74
N ALA A 52 -8.31 -0.22 -9.64
CA ALA A 52 -7.41 0.85 -9.21
C ALA A 52 -7.02 1.79 -10.37
N ASP A 53 -7.21 3.10 -10.18
CA ASP A 53 -6.76 4.11 -11.15
C ASP A 53 -5.23 4.12 -11.23
N LEU A 54 -4.71 3.83 -12.43
CA LEU A 54 -3.28 3.73 -12.72
C LEU A 54 -2.49 5.02 -12.44
N LYS A 55 -3.13 6.19 -12.51
CA LYS A 55 -2.44 7.49 -12.39
C LYS A 55 -2.28 7.93 -10.93
N THR A 56 -3.19 7.50 -10.06
CA THR A 56 -3.27 7.92 -8.66
C THR A 56 -2.85 6.82 -7.70
N SER A 57 -2.99 5.56 -8.09
CA SER A 57 -2.56 4.41 -7.30
C SER A 57 -1.04 4.17 -7.38
N ARG A 58 -0.44 3.65 -6.31
CA ARG A 58 1.01 3.41 -6.20
C ARG A 58 1.34 2.48 -5.04
N SER A 59 2.57 1.96 -5.02
CA SER A 59 3.11 1.19 -3.92
C SER A 59 4.22 1.95 -3.19
N VAL A 60 4.29 1.78 -1.87
CA VAL A 60 5.40 2.21 -1.02
C VAL A 60 5.87 0.99 -0.22
N GLY A 61 6.97 0.38 -0.67
CA GLY A 61 7.37 -0.94 -0.19
C GLY A 61 6.25 -1.96 -0.36
N THR A 62 5.85 -2.61 0.74
CA THR A 62 4.75 -3.59 0.78
C THR A 62 3.35 -2.97 0.96
N LEU A 63 3.22 -1.65 1.04
CA LEU A 63 1.92 -0.96 1.09
C LEU A 63 1.46 -0.62 -0.33
N MET A 64 0.26 -1.04 -0.71
CA MET A 64 -0.42 -0.50 -1.88
C MET A 64 -1.46 0.53 -1.48
N ILE A 65 -1.43 1.66 -2.15
CA ILE A 65 -2.39 2.76 -2.02
C ILE A 65 -3.16 2.78 -3.34
N ALA A 66 -4.42 2.36 -3.31
CA ALA A 66 -5.24 2.23 -4.49
C ALA A 66 -6.46 3.15 -4.42
N TYR A 67 -6.70 3.91 -5.48
CA TYR A 67 -7.94 4.67 -5.62
C TYR A 67 -8.87 3.96 -6.58
N PRO A 68 -10.08 3.55 -6.13
CA PRO A 68 -11.04 2.93 -7.03
C PRO A 68 -11.50 3.90 -8.13
N GLU A 69 -11.43 3.49 -9.39
CA GLU A 69 -11.83 4.30 -10.54
C GLU A 69 -13.29 4.75 -10.40
N ARG A 70 -14.16 3.85 -9.92
CA ARG A 70 -15.58 4.16 -9.66
C ARG A 70 -15.79 5.33 -8.70
N ILE A 71 -14.89 5.54 -7.73
CA ILE A 71 -15.00 6.63 -6.76
C ILE A 71 -14.38 7.91 -7.32
N ILE A 72 -13.21 7.81 -7.96
CA ILE A 72 -12.57 8.98 -8.59
C ILE A 72 -13.49 9.59 -9.66
N ASN A 73 -14.17 8.72 -10.42
CA ASN A 73 -15.04 9.09 -11.53
C ASN A 73 -16.52 9.26 -11.14
N GLU A 74 -16.84 9.35 -9.84
CA GLU A 74 -18.19 9.66 -9.40
C GLU A 74 -18.51 11.15 -9.66
N PRO A 75 -19.51 11.52 -10.48
CA PRO A 75 -19.75 12.93 -10.78
C PRO A 75 -20.13 13.74 -9.53
N ASP A 76 -19.60 14.96 -9.41
CA ASP A 76 -20.12 15.88 -8.40
C ASP A 76 -21.59 16.21 -8.72
N SER A 77 -22.49 15.97 -7.77
CA SER A 77 -23.92 16.29 -7.91
C SER A 77 -24.34 17.34 -6.88
N PRO A 78 -24.81 18.52 -7.32
CA PRO A 78 -24.81 19.02 -8.70
C PRO A 78 -23.38 19.33 -9.21
N PRO A 79 -23.18 19.49 -10.54
CA PRO A 79 -21.91 19.93 -11.12
C PRO A 79 -21.39 21.22 -10.46
N VAL A 80 -20.08 21.36 -10.40
CA VAL A 80 -19.40 22.52 -9.77
C VAL A 80 -18.72 23.36 -10.85
N GLU A 81 -19.09 24.63 -10.94
CA GLU A 81 -18.43 25.61 -11.82
C GLU A 81 -17.02 25.91 -11.32
N LEU A 82 -16.11 26.29 -12.24
CA LEU A 82 -14.71 26.53 -11.90
C LEU A 82 -14.52 27.58 -10.78
N ASN A 83 -15.34 28.63 -10.76
CA ASN A 83 -15.27 29.70 -9.76
C ASN A 83 -15.69 29.23 -8.35
N ASP A 84 -16.42 28.12 -8.27
CA ASP A 84 -16.91 27.54 -7.01
C ASP A 84 -16.03 26.38 -6.53
N VAL A 85 -14.98 26.02 -7.30
CA VAL A 85 -14.01 25.00 -6.91
C VAL A 85 -13.27 25.47 -5.66
N VAL A 86 -13.13 24.57 -4.68
CA VAL A 86 -12.43 24.88 -3.43
C VAL A 86 -10.99 25.39 -3.70
N PRO A 87 -10.52 26.44 -3.00
CA PRO A 87 -9.17 26.97 -3.20
C PRO A 87 -8.06 25.98 -2.86
N VAL A 88 -6.96 26.03 -3.63
CA VAL A 88 -5.83 25.11 -3.52
C VAL A 88 -5.23 25.03 -2.11
N ALA A 89 -5.09 26.15 -1.40
CA ALA A 89 -4.54 26.19 -0.05
C ALA A 89 -5.37 25.35 0.94
N LYS A 90 -6.70 25.39 0.80
CA LYS A 90 -7.62 24.61 1.64
C LYS A 90 -7.57 23.12 1.29
N VAL A 91 -7.30 22.78 0.04
CA VAL A 91 -7.10 21.38 -0.40
C VAL A 91 -5.81 20.82 0.19
N ILE A 92 -4.69 21.51 0.03
CA ILE A 92 -3.38 21.09 0.55
C ILE A 92 -3.45 20.89 2.07
N GLN A 93 -4.08 21.82 2.79
CA GLN A 93 -4.27 21.69 4.24
C GLN A 93 -5.07 20.42 4.62
N ARG A 94 -6.12 20.09 3.86
CA ARG A 94 -6.99 18.93 4.12
C ARG A 94 -6.37 17.59 3.75
N THR A 95 -5.42 17.58 2.82
CA THR A 95 -4.79 16.35 2.33
C THR A 95 -3.44 16.07 2.97
N LYS A 96 -3.01 16.92 3.90
CA LYS A 96 -1.78 16.69 4.67
C LYS A 96 -1.86 15.31 5.33
N PRO A 97 -0.89 14.42 5.06
CA PRO A 97 -0.79 13.13 5.70
C PRO A 97 -0.88 13.26 7.22
N ASP A 98 -1.79 12.50 7.82
CA ASP A 98 -1.94 12.47 9.26
C ASP A 98 -0.86 11.58 9.92
N LYS A 99 -0.88 11.55 11.26
CA LYS A 99 0.08 10.74 12.03
C LYS A 99 -0.05 9.26 11.72
N ALA A 100 -1.26 8.73 11.54
CA ALA A 100 -1.47 7.31 11.31
C ALA A 100 -0.95 6.87 9.94
N PHE A 101 -1.24 7.62 8.88
CA PHE A 101 -0.75 7.34 7.53
C PHE A 101 0.77 7.49 7.44
N THR A 102 1.34 8.48 8.13
CA THR A 102 2.80 8.65 8.23
C THR A 102 3.44 7.47 8.93
N SER A 103 2.92 7.07 10.10
CA SER A 103 3.40 5.87 10.81
C SER A 103 3.24 4.60 9.98
N LEU A 104 2.13 4.47 9.24
CA LEU A 104 1.91 3.31 8.37
C LEU A 104 3.01 3.22 7.32
N ILE A 105 3.35 4.31 6.64
CA ILE A 105 4.40 4.28 5.64
C ILE A 105 5.77 4.00 6.28
N ASN A 106 6.09 4.66 7.39
CA ASN A 106 7.39 4.50 8.05
C ASN A 106 7.62 3.09 8.64
N LEU A 107 6.56 2.31 8.91
CA LEU A 107 6.71 0.88 9.23
C LEU A 107 7.48 0.07 8.17
N ARG A 108 7.67 0.60 6.97
CA ARG A 108 8.35 -0.06 5.84
C ARG A 108 9.65 0.60 5.44
N LEU A 109 10.00 1.73 6.03
CA LEU A 109 11.12 2.58 5.60
C LEU A 109 12.13 2.75 6.73
N ASP A 110 13.41 2.68 6.40
CA ASP A 110 14.51 3.01 7.33
C ASP A 110 15.55 3.82 6.55
N PRO A 111 15.86 5.08 6.93
CA PRO A 111 15.31 5.80 8.09
C PRO A 111 13.84 6.20 7.90
N ASP A 112 13.22 6.79 8.93
CA ASP A 112 11.89 7.40 8.82
C ASP A 112 11.86 8.54 7.79
N PHE A 113 10.70 8.69 7.15
CA PHE A 113 10.42 9.74 6.16
C PHE A 113 9.37 10.74 6.68
N HIS A 114 9.38 11.94 6.09
CA HIS A 114 8.34 12.94 6.23
C HIS A 114 7.78 13.32 4.86
N PHE A 115 6.60 13.94 4.87
CA PHE A 115 5.96 14.44 3.66
C PHE A 115 6.22 15.93 3.47
N SER A 116 6.69 16.29 2.29
CA SER A 116 6.78 17.66 1.81
C SER A 116 5.75 17.87 0.70
N ASP A 117 5.11 19.05 0.68
CA ASP A 117 4.20 19.40 -0.41
C ASP A 117 5.01 19.67 -1.67
N ARG A 118 4.71 18.94 -2.74
CA ARG A 118 5.32 19.14 -4.06
C ARG A 118 4.45 20.00 -4.96
N GLY A 119 3.15 20.07 -4.68
CA GLY A 119 2.20 20.89 -5.40
C GLY A 119 0.89 20.18 -5.72
N ALA A 120 -0.08 20.98 -6.16
CA ALA A 120 -1.43 20.53 -6.47
C ALA A 120 -1.83 20.88 -7.91
N SER A 121 -2.68 20.06 -8.51
CA SER A 121 -3.18 20.25 -9.87
C SER A 121 -4.69 20.03 -9.93
N LEU A 122 -5.41 20.94 -10.57
CA LEU A 122 -6.83 20.79 -10.85
C LEU A 122 -7.02 20.08 -12.19
N VAL A 123 -7.57 18.87 -12.14
CA VAL A 123 -7.84 18.03 -13.31
C VAL A 123 -9.30 18.20 -13.72
N SER A 124 -9.53 18.74 -14.91
CA SER A 124 -10.86 18.75 -15.52
C SER A 124 -11.14 17.40 -16.18
N LYS A 125 -12.29 16.82 -15.85
CA LYS A 125 -12.79 15.58 -16.44
C LYS A 125 -14.22 15.79 -16.93
N LYS A 126 -14.42 15.71 -18.25
CA LYS A 126 -15.67 16.12 -18.94
C LYS A 126 -16.97 15.68 -18.27
N GLN A 127 -17.05 14.43 -17.83
CA GLN A 127 -18.29 13.84 -17.32
C GLN A 127 -18.50 14.00 -15.81
N ILE A 128 -17.46 14.37 -15.06
CA ILE A 128 -17.47 14.33 -13.58
C ILE A 128 -17.15 15.68 -12.93
N GLY A 129 -16.77 16.69 -13.72
CA GLY A 129 -16.37 18.01 -13.24
C GLY A 129 -14.87 18.11 -12.99
N TYR A 130 -14.48 18.52 -11.78
CA TYR A 130 -13.08 18.79 -11.42
C TYR A 130 -12.58 17.89 -10.28
N ARG A 131 -11.31 17.51 -10.35
CA ARG A 131 -10.60 16.80 -9.27
C ARG A 131 -9.32 17.51 -8.92
N TRP A 132 -9.10 17.74 -7.64
CA TRP A 132 -7.80 18.15 -7.16
C TRP A 132 -6.92 16.91 -6.94
N HIS A 133 -5.72 16.96 -7.49
CA HIS A 133 -4.64 16.03 -7.19
C HIS A 133 -3.57 16.79 -6.40
N VAL A 134 -3.27 16.37 -5.17
CA VAL A 134 -2.18 16.94 -4.37
C VAL A 134 -1.05 15.93 -4.29
N ASN A 135 0.13 16.31 -4.76
CA ASN A 135 1.31 15.46 -4.76
C ASN A 135 2.16 15.78 -3.53
N TRP A 136 2.42 14.76 -2.74
CA TRP A 136 3.33 14.78 -1.62
C TRP A 136 4.59 14.01 -1.99
N GLU A 137 5.73 14.59 -1.72
CA GLU A 137 7.03 13.92 -1.82
C GLU A 137 7.39 13.38 -0.43
N LEU A 138 7.93 12.16 -0.38
CA LEU A 138 8.45 11.57 0.84
C LEU A 138 9.97 11.77 0.84
N SER A 139 10.48 12.46 1.85
CA SER A 139 11.91 12.70 2.03
C SER A 139 12.39 12.08 3.36
N PRO A 140 13.62 11.54 3.42
CA PRO A 140 14.15 10.99 4.66
C PRO A 140 14.33 12.11 5.70
N ASN A 141 14.04 11.80 6.98
CA ASN A 141 14.18 12.76 8.08
C ASN A 141 15.63 13.18 8.36
N TYR A 142 16.57 12.31 8.03
CA TYR A 142 18.00 12.56 8.17
C TYR A 142 18.64 12.57 6.79
N GLY A 143 19.52 13.55 6.56
CA GLY A 143 20.13 13.80 5.25
C GLY A 143 20.58 12.52 4.54
N GLY A 144 20.13 12.35 3.31
CA GLY A 144 20.40 11.18 2.49
C GLY A 144 19.70 11.29 1.14
N SER A 145 20.34 10.75 0.12
CA SER A 145 19.71 10.48 -1.18
C SER A 145 19.12 9.07 -1.12
N SER A 146 17.80 8.96 -1.08
CA SER A 146 17.10 7.68 -1.07
C SER A 146 16.47 7.41 -2.44
N GLY A 147 17.30 7.09 -3.45
CA GLY A 147 16.81 6.63 -4.74
C GLY A 147 15.83 7.59 -5.44
N PRO A 148 14.94 7.09 -6.32
CA PRO A 148 13.87 7.92 -6.88
C PRO A 148 12.91 8.39 -5.78
N PRO A 149 12.39 9.63 -5.86
CA PRO A 149 11.49 10.16 -4.84
C PRO A 149 10.25 9.28 -4.73
N LEU A 150 9.96 8.81 -3.52
CA LEU A 150 8.70 8.18 -3.21
C LEU A 150 7.63 9.27 -3.19
N GLU A 151 6.50 9.04 -3.86
CA GLU A 151 5.43 10.03 -3.98
C GLU A 151 4.10 9.48 -3.48
N TYR A 152 3.32 10.32 -2.80
CA TYR A 152 1.93 10.05 -2.47
C TYR A 152 1.02 11.08 -3.16
N ARG A 153 -0.08 10.61 -3.77
CA ARG A 153 -1.06 11.50 -4.40
C ARG A 153 -2.38 11.40 -3.65
N ALA A 154 -2.83 12.52 -3.09
CA ALA A 154 -4.16 12.65 -2.52
C ALA A 154 -5.15 13.14 -3.60
N VAL A 155 -6.39 12.65 -3.54
CA VAL A 155 -7.47 13.05 -4.46
C VAL A 155 -8.58 13.74 -3.67
N VAL A 156 -9.07 14.87 -4.19
CA VAL A 156 -10.13 15.66 -3.55
C VAL A 156 -11.16 16.08 -4.59
N THR A 157 -12.44 16.05 -4.22
CA THR A 157 -13.54 16.53 -5.07
C THR A 157 -13.47 18.05 -5.27
N ALA A 158 -14.21 18.57 -6.25
CA ALA A 158 -14.31 20.02 -6.48
C ALA A 158 -14.82 20.79 -5.24
N ARG A 159 -15.61 20.15 -4.38
CA ARG A 159 -16.16 20.70 -3.13
C ARG A 159 -15.21 20.57 -1.93
N GLY A 160 -14.03 19.97 -2.13
CA GLY A 160 -13.03 19.81 -1.08
C GLY A 160 -13.21 18.58 -0.19
N LYS A 161 -14.02 17.59 -0.59
CA LYS A 161 -14.10 16.29 0.12
C LYS A 161 -12.89 15.45 -0.28
N VAL A 162 -12.10 15.03 0.71
CA VAL A 162 -10.98 14.11 0.48
C VAL A 162 -11.55 12.73 0.12
N ILE A 163 -11.06 12.16 -0.97
CA ILE A 163 -11.35 10.79 -1.36
C ILE A 163 -10.29 9.93 -0.66
N ALA A 164 -10.72 9.02 0.21
CA ALA A 164 -9.79 8.10 0.87
C ALA A 164 -9.36 7.00 -0.11
N PRO A 165 -8.07 6.66 -0.19
CA PRO A 165 -7.62 5.47 -0.90
C PRO A 165 -8.00 4.21 -0.12
N ASP A 166 -8.15 3.10 -0.83
CA ASP A 166 -8.05 1.78 -0.24
C ASP A 166 -6.57 1.45 0.01
N LEU A 167 -6.28 0.88 1.18
CA LEU A 167 -4.94 0.48 1.59
C LEU A 167 -4.84 -1.04 1.61
N TYR A 168 -3.75 -1.59 1.08
CA TYR A 168 -3.50 -3.03 1.10
C TYR A 168 -2.09 -3.35 1.57
N GLN A 169 -1.97 -4.36 2.41
CA GLN A 169 -0.70 -5.02 2.69
C GLN A 169 -0.46 -6.07 1.60
N PHE A 170 0.73 -6.03 1.03
CA PHE A 170 1.12 -6.85 -0.10
C PHE A 170 2.36 -7.69 0.21
N ASP A 171 2.41 -8.91 -0.31
CA ASP A 171 3.63 -9.69 -0.37
C ASP A 171 3.71 -10.50 -1.67
N THR A 172 4.94 -10.80 -2.12
CA THR A 172 5.17 -11.65 -3.29
C THR A 172 6.32 -12.60 -3.11
N TYR A 173 6.26 -13.72 -3.81
CA TYR A 173 7.34 -14.68 -3.87
C TYR A 173 7.54 -15.22 -5.28
N LEU A 174 8.79 -15.27 -5.74
CA LEU A 174 9.14 -15.77 -7.06
C LEU A 174 9.45 -17.26 -7.03
N ILE A 175 8.61 -18.07 -7.67
CA ILE A 175 8.94 -19.46 -7.95
C ILE A 175 9.70 -19.51 -9.27
N ARG A 176 11.03 -19.39 -9.21
CA ARG A 176 11.91 -19.32 -10.39
C ARG A 176 11.71 -20.50 -11.34
N LYS A 177 11.66 -21.72 -10.81
CA LYS A 177 11.52 -22.97 -11.59
C LYS A 177 10.27 -22.99 -12.48
N HIS A 178 9.19 -22.39 -12.00
CA HIS A 178 7.92 -22.36 -12.71
C HIS A 178 7.64 -21.04 -13.40
N ARG A 179 8.53 -20.04 -13.24
CA ARG A 179 8.38 -18.69 -13.79
C ARG A 179 7.05 -18.04 -13.39
N LEU A 180 6.72 -18.14 -12.10
CA LEU A 180 5.49 -17.62 -11.52
C LEU A 180 5.79 -16.76 -10.30
N TRP A 181 4.98 -15.72 -10.12
CA TRP A 181 4.88 -14.95 -8.89
C TRP A 181 3.67 -15.39 -8.09
N LEU A 182 3.90 -15.72 -6.83
CA LEU A 182 2.84 -15.78 -5.84
C LEU A 182 2.62 -14.38 -5.28
N CYS A 183 1.36 -14.00 -5.10
CA CYS A 183 0.98 -12.70 -4.57
C CYS A 183 -0.02 -12.89 -3.44
N SER A 184 0.11 -12.08 -2.38
CA SER A 184 -0.77 -12.07 -1.21
C SER A 184 -1.19 -10.64 -0.92
N ILE A 185 -2.49 -10.36 -1.01
CA ILE A 185 -3.04 -9.01 -0.94
C ILE A 185 -4.12 -8.94 0.15
N LEU A 186 -3.83 -8.28 1.27
CA LEU A 186 -4.80 -8.06 2.36
C LEU A 186 -5.27 -6.61 2.37
N LYS A 187 -6.58 -6.39 2.24
CA LYS A 187 -7.17 -5.06 2.44
C LYS A 187 -7.07 -4.65 3.91
N LEU A 188 -6.51 -3.47 4.16
CA LEU A 188 -6.38 -2.89 5.48
C LEU A 188 -7.59 -2.01 5.77
N LYS A 189 -8.39 -2.40 6.76
CA LYS A 189 -9.58 -1.65 7.18
C LYS A 189 -9.78 -1.81 8.67
N LEU A 190 -10.11 -0.72 9.36
CA LEU A 190 -10.62 -0.81 10.71
C LEU A 190 -11.99 -1.51 10.70
N PRO A 191 -12.28 -2.33 11.73
CA PRO A 191 -13.58 -2.98 11.83
C PRO A 191 -14.68 -1.94 12.04
N ASP A 192 -15.79 -2.09 11.32
CA ASP A 192 -16.92 -1.15 11.39
C ASP A 192 -17.57 -1.16 12.80
N ASN A 193 -17.46 -2.27 13.54
CA ASN A 193 -17.95 -2.38 14.90
C ASN A 193 -17.01 -3.24 15.77
N LYS A 194 -16.28 -2.61 16.69
CA LYS A 194 -15.33 -3.30 17.59
C LYS A 194 -16.00 -4.24 18.61
N LYS A 195 -17.30 -4.09 18.85
CA LYS A 195 -18.01 -4.76 19.95
C LYS A 195 -18.42 -6.21 19.67
N GLU A 196 -18.32 -6.70 18.43
CA GLU A 196 -18.82 -8.03 18.03
C GLU A 196 -17.75 -8.92 17.36
N GLN A 197 -16.48 -8.51 17.38
CA GLN A 197 -15.44 -9.34 16.79
C GLN A 197 -15.04 -10.46 17.74
N ASN A 198 -15.41 -11.68 17.39
CA ASN A 198 -14.76 -12.87 17.92
C ASN A 198 -13.31 -12.88 17.40
N THR A 199 -12.40 -12.32 18.20
CA THR A 199 -10.96 -12.38 17.94
C THR A 199 -10.52 -13.84 17.90
N LEU A 200 -9.94 -14.25 16.77
CA LEU A 200 -9.42 -15.60 16.63
C LEU A 200 -8.13 -15.78 17.43
N THR A 201 -7.89 -16.99 17.91
CA THR A 201 -6.60 -17.34 18.50
C THR A 201 -5.51 -17.40 17.43
N GLN A 202 -4.24 -17.25 17.84
CA GLN A 202 -3.12 -17.37 16.89
C GLN A 202 -3.12 -18.72 16.16
N GLN A 203 -3.48 -19.82 16.84
CA GLN A 203 -3.59 -21.13 16.21
C GLN A 203 -4.67 -21.16 15.12
N GLN A 204 -5.85 -20.58 15.37
CA GLN A 204 -6.92 -20.49 14.36
C GLN A 204 -6.50 -19.62 13.17
N ILE A 205 -5.74 -18.56 13.43
CA ILE A 205 -5.18 -17.70 12.39
C ILE A 205 -4.15 -18.46 11.53
N GLU A 206 -3.24 -19.20 12.18
CA GLU A 206 -2.27 -20.04 11.50
C GLU A 206 -2.95 -21.10 10.62
N GLU A 207 -3.90 -21.86 11.17
CA GLU A 207 -4.66 -22.89 10.46
C GLU A 207 -5.35 -22.33 9.21
N ARG A 208 -5.94 -21.14 9.31
CA ARG A 208 -6.56 -20.46 8.16
C ARG A 208 -5.55 -20.06 7.10
N GLY A 209 -4.42 -19.49 7.50
CA GLY A 209 -3.35 -19.09 6.57
C GLY A 209 -2.75 -20.30 5.86
N ARG A 210 -2.48 -21.38 6.59
CA ARG A 210 -1.98 -22.65 6.05
C ARG A 210 -2.96 -23.28 5.06
N ALA A 211 -4.23 -23.41 5.45
CA ALA A 211 -5.26 -23.96 4.56
C ALA A 211 -5.45 -23.12 3.29
N ALA A 212 -5.32 -21.79 3.38
CA ALA A 212 -5.38 -20.92 2.20
C ALA A 212 -4.17 -21.09 1.29
N PHE A 213 -2.97 -21.22 1.86
CA PHE A 213 -1.76 -21.45 1.09
C PHE A 213 -1.75 -22.82 0.40
N GLU A 214 -2.20 -23.87 1.07
CA GLU A 214 -2.36 -25.21 0.48
C GLU A 214 -3.31 -25.17 -0.74
N LYS A 215 -4.42 -24.44 -0.63
CA LYS A 215 -5.34 -24.22 -1.76
C LYS A 215 -4.69 -23.45 -2.91
N LEU A 216 -3.79 -22.51 -2.62
CA LEU A 216 -3.02 -21.81 -3.66
C LEU A 216 -2.04 -22.76 -4.35
N GLN A 217 -1.31 -23.57 -3.58
CA GLN A 217 -0.34 -24.54 -4.11
C GLN A 217 -1.00 -25.55 -5.06
N GLN A 218 -2.20 -26.02 -4.75
CA GLN A 218 -2.98 -26.91 -5.62
C GLN A 218 -3.31 -26.30 -6.99
N LYS A 219 -3.30 -24.96 -7.13
CA LYS A 219 -3.55 -24.25 -8.39
C LYS A 219 -2.28 -24.00 -9.22
N ILE A 220 -1.10 -24.21 -8.64
CA ILE A 220 0.17 -24.01 -9.35
C ILE A 220 0.30 -25.09 -10.42
N LYS A 221 0.27 -24.67 -11.68
CA LYS A 221 0.52 -25.58 -12.80
C LYS A 221 2.00 -25.93 -12.82
N VAL A 222 2.30 -27.22 -12.71
CA VAL A 222 3.65 -27.74 -12.74
C VAL A 222 4.09 -27.87 -14.20
N THR A 223 5.26 -27.31 -14.54
CA THR A 223 5.85 -27.48 -15.87
C THR A 223 6.16 -28.97 -16.09
N PRO A 224 5.79 -29.57 -17.24
CA PRO A 224 6.12 -30.96 -17.53
C PRO A 224 7.61 -31.25 -17.31
N GLY A 225 7.93 -32.33 -16.56
CA GLY A 225 9.30 -32.71 -16.24
C GLY A 225 9.93 -32.01 -15.03
N THR A 226 9.22 -31.09 -14.37
CA THR A 226 9.69 -30.43 -13.13
C THR A 226 8.94 -30.94 -11.91
N LYS A 227 9.59 -30.94 -10.75
CA LYS A 227 8.92 -31.19 -9.47
C LYS A 227 8.16 -29.93 -9.03
N PRO A 228 7.00 -30.07 -8.35
CA PRO A 228 6.33 -28.93 -7.73
C PRO A 228 7.25 -28.25 -6.71
N ALA A 229 7.20 -26.92 -6.63
CA ALA A 229 7.81 -26.18 -5.53
C ALA A 229 7.21 -26.63 -4.19
N GLN A 230 8.07 -26.93 -3.22
CA GLN A 230 7.68 -27.34 -1.88
C GLN A 230 7.97 -26.22 -0.90
N PHE A 231 7.13 -26.10 0.12
CA PHE A 231 7.27 -25.06 1.13
C PHE A 231 7.10 -25.65 2.51
N GLU A 232 7.87 -25.14 3.47
CA GLU A 232 7.71 -25.40 4.89
C GLU A 232 7.12 -24.18 5.59
N PHE A 233 6.33 -24.42 6.63
CA PHE A 233 5.88 -23.37 7.54
C PHE A 233 7.08 -22.87 8.34
N ALA A 234 7.28 -21.55 8.36
CA ALA A 234 8.38 -20.91 9.06
C ALA A 234 7.93 -20.38 10.43
N ASP A 235 6.98 -19.44 10.44
CA ASP A 235 6.42 -18.88 11.67
C ASP A 235 5.02 -18.26 11.42
N CYS A 236 4.36 -17.87 12.51
CA CYS A 236 3.17 -17.03 12.48
C CYS A 236 3.36 -15.88 13.47
N ARG A 237 3.30 -14.64 12.98
CA ARG A 237 3.51 -13.45 13.82
C ARG A 237 2.59 -12.31 13.45
N ALA A 238 2.25 -11.50 14.45
CA ALA A 238 1.36 -10.36 14.30
C ALA A 238 2.11 -9.05 14.07
N ILE A 239 1.52 -8.19 13.26
CA ILE A 239 1.94 -6.82 12.99
C ILE A 239 0.73 -5.91 13.19
N GLU A 240 0.95 -4.77 13.82
CA GLU A 240 -0.05 -3.72 13.96
C GLU A 240 0.13 -2.66 12.87
N PHE A 241 -0.96 -2.41 12.13
CA PHE A 241 -1.00 -1.41 11.07
C PHE A 241 -1.78 -0.19 11.56
N PRO A 242 -1.15 0.99 11.73
CA PRO A 242 -1.85 2.21 12.08
C PRO A 242 -2.69 2.69 10.88
N LEU A 243 -3.99 2.89 11.08
CA LEU A 243 -4.92 3.18 9.97
C LEU A 243 -5.66 4.52 10.11
N SER A 244 -5.85 5.02 11.33
CA SER A 244 -6.46 6.35 11.53
C SER A 244 -6.06 6.95 12.89
N VAL A 245 -6.44 8.21 13.10
CA VAL A 245 -6.30 8.92 14.37
C VAL A 245 -7.69 9.24 14.90
N ASP A 246 -7.95 8.96 16.18
CA ASP A 246 -9.22 9.30 16.82
C ASP A 246 -9.29 10.77 17.26
N ALA A 247 -10.43 11.17 17.85
CA ALA A 247 -10.67 12.53 18.31
C ALA A 247 -9.69 12.99 19.41
N ASP A 248 -9.09 12.05 20.15
CA ASP A 248 -8.11 12.32 21.21
C ASP A 248 -6.67 12.35 20.68
N GLY A 249 -6.47 12.18 19.37
CA GLY A 249 -5.16 12.15 18.75
C GLY A 249 -4.44 10.80 18.88
N LYS A 250 -5.13 9.73 19.31
CA LYS A 250 -4.55 8.39 19.44
C LYS A 250 -4.66 7.62 18.13
N ILE A 251 -3.60 6.88 17.83
CA ILE A 251 -3.56 6.02 16.65
C ILE A 251 -4.48 4.81 16.87
N GLN A 252 -5.38 4.58 15.91
CA GLN A 252 -6.17 3.37 15.80
C GLN A 252 -5.54 2.43 14.79
N SER A 253 -5.23 1.22 15.24
CA SER A 253 -4.54 0.20 14.44
C SER A 253 -5.44 -1.00 14.14
N MET A 254 -5.12 -1.69 13.06
CA MET A 254 -5.59 -3.04 12.74
C MET A 254 -4.46 -4.02 12.99
N LYS A 255 -4.76 -5.13 13.67
CA LYS A 255 -3.81 -6.24 13.81
C LYS A 255 -4.00 -7.25 12.68
N ALA A 256 -2.90 -7.67 12.06
CA ALA A 256 -2.89 -8.78 11.12
C ALA A 256 -1.68 -9.68 11.37
N TRP A 257 -1.79 -10.94 11.00
CA TRP A 257 -0.75 -11.94 11.12
C TRP A 257 -0.21 -12.27 9.75
N GLY A 258 1.11 -12.38 9.65
CA GLY A 258 1.72 -13.10 8.56
C GLY A 258 1.92 -14.55 8.94
N VAL A 259 1.34 -15.44 8.15
CA VAL A 259 1.62 -16.87 8.18
C VAL A 259 2.68 -17.12 7.11
N ASN A 260 3.90 -17.38 7.57
CA ASN A 260 5.11 -17.30 6.77
C ASN A 260 5.54 -18.69 6.29
N PHE A 261 5.89 -18.80 5.01
CA PHE A 261 6.33 -20.02 4.37
C PHE A 261 7.67 -19.82 3.67
N LYS A 262 8.55 -20.82 3.77
CA LYS A 262 9.85 -20.83 3.10
C LYS A 262 9.88 -21.93 2.05
N GLU A 263 10.40 -21.65 0.86
CA GLU A 263 10.59 -22.70 -0.15
C GLU A 263 11.71 -23.66 0.28
N ILE A 264 11.44 -24.96 0.16
CA ILE A 264 12.43 -26.01 0.38
C ILE A 264 13.27 -26.14 -0.90
N LEU A 265 14.46 -25.56 -0.86
CA LEU A 265 15.38 -25.58 -2.00
C LEU A 265 16.26 -26.85 -1.97
N GLU A 266 16.61 -27.36 -3.15
CA GLU A 266 17.53 -28.51 -3.27
C GLU A 266 18.97 -28.10 -2.86
N ARG A 267 19.82 -29.07 -2.50
CA ARG A 267 21.15 -28.81 -1.89
C ARG A 267 22.07 -27.92 -2.72
N ASP A 268 21.91 -27.90 -4.03
CA ASP A 268 22.75 -27.13 -4.96
C ASP A 268 22.15 -25.77 -5.33
N GLU A 269 20.98 -25.43 -4.81
CA GLU A 269 20.34 -24.14 -5.02
C GLU A 269 20.79 -23.12 -3.96
N LYS A 270 21.03 -21.89 -4.38
CA LYS A 270 21.34 -20.79 -3.46
C LYS A 270 20.19 -20.66 -2.45
N LYS A 271 20.47 -20.92 -1.18
CA LYS A 271 19.55 -20.66 -0.08
C LYS A 271 19.04 -19.22 -0.18
N THR A 272 17.74 -19.04 -0.34
CA THR A 272 17.09 -17.74 -0.20
C THR A 272 16.61 -17.61 1.25
N GLU A 273 16.74 -16.40 1.80
CA GLU A 273 16.06 -16.02 3.05
C GLU A 273 14.63 -15.51 2.77
N ASP A 274 14.19 -15.65 1.53
CA ASP A 274 12.89 -15.20 1.06
C ASP A 274 11.79 -16.09 1.66
N ILE A 275 10.72 -15.43 2.06
CA ILE A 275 9.55 -16.07 2.67
C ILE A 275 8.33 -15.51 1.94
N PHE A 276 7.36 -16.37 1.68
CA PHE A 276 6.04 -15.96 1.23
C PHE A 276 5.09 -15.84 2.42
N THR A 277 4.39 -14.72 2.50
CA THR A 277 3.49 -14.38 3.61
C THR A 277 2.03 -14.48 3.16
N VAL A 278 1.27 -15.37 3.77
CA VAL A 278 -0.19 -15.30 3.72
C VAL A 278 -0.68 -14.41 4.87
N TRP A 279 -1.30 -13.28 4.53
CA TRP A 279 -1.77 -12.32 5.52
C TRP A 279 -3.17 -12.69 6.00
N VAL A 280 -3.40 -12.62 7.31
CA VAL A 280 -4.69 -12.91 7.92
C VAL A 280 -5.02 -11.83 8.95
N SER A 281 -6.16 -11.17 8.79
CA SER A 281 -6.66 -10.19 9.77
C SER A 281 -7.12 -10.83 11.08
N GLU A 282 -7.30 -10.01 12.12
CA GLU A 282 -7.85 -10.42 13.42
C GLU A 282 -9.23 -11.10 13.35
N SER A 283 -10.06 -10.70 12.38
CA SER A 283 -11.36 -11.33 12.12
C SER A 283 -11.27 -12.62 11.30
N GLY A 284 -10.07 -13.04 10.91
CA GLY A 284 -9.83 -14.23 10.11
C GLY A 284 -10.07 -14.06 8.61
N THR A 285 -10.21 -12.83 8.11
CA THR A 285 -10.16 -12.53 6.67
C THR A 285 -8.74 -12.82 6.19
N VAL A 286 -8.61 -13.74 5.24
CA VAL A 286 -7.34 -14.10 4.58
C VAL A 286 -7.13 -13.20 3.37
N SER A 287 -5.87 -12.89 3.06
CA SER A 287 -5.49 -12.17 1.85
C SER A 287 -6.02 -12.86 0.59
N GLU A 288 -6.28 -12.05 -0.43
CA GLU A 288 -6.47 -12.56 -1.79
C GLU A 288 -5.12 -13.10 -2.29
N LEU A 289 -5.11 -14.38 -2.67
CA LEU A 289 -3.93 -15.07 -3.18
C LEU A 289 -4.00 -15.21 -4.70
N LYS A 290 -2.98 -14.69 -5.40
CA LYS A 290 -2.90 -14.72 -6.89
C LYS A 290 -1.63 -15.42 -7.35
N ILE A 291 -1.71 -16.01 -8.54
CA ILE A 291 -0.58 -16.55 -9.29
C ILE A 291 -0.45 -15.71 -10.56
N VAL A 292 0.70 -15.07 -10.75
CA VAL A 292 0.97 -14.22 -11.91
C VAL A 292 2.14 -14.83 -12.70
N PRO A 293 1.95 -15.20 -13.99
CA PRO A 293 3.06 -15.69 -14.81
C PRO A 293 4.07 -14.59 -15.10
N ILE A 294 5.34 -14.96 -15.23
CA ILE A 294 6.37 -14.06 -15.75
C ILE A 294 6.23 -14.05 -17.27
N HIS A 295 5.75 -12.94 -17.82
CA HIS A 295 5.90 -12.68 -19.25
C HIS A 295 7.34 -12.28 -19.54
N GLU A 296 7.93 -12.86 -20.60
CA GLU A 296 9.27 -12.47 -21.06
C GLU A 296 9.26 -10.99 -21.45
N TRP A 297 10.30 -10.28 -21.01
CA TRP A 297 10.61 -8.91 -21.41
C TRP A 297 11.23 -8.92 -22.81
#